data_AF-A0A0G1W4R1-F1
#
_entry.id   AF-A0A0G1W4R1-F1
#
_cell.length_a   1.000
_cell.length_b   1.000
_cell.length_c   1.000
_cell.angle_alpha   90.00
_cell.angle_beta   90.00
_cell.angle_gamma   90.00
#
_symmetry.space_group_name_H-M   'P 1'
#
loop_
_entity.id
_entity.type
_entity.pdbx_description
1 polymer ?
#
loop_
_entity_poly.entity_id
_entity_poly.type
_entity_poly.pdbx_seq_one_letter_code
_entity_poly.pdbx_strand_id
1 'polypeptide(L)'
;MLAYGKILFQRRKYLEKIQSIAKSNLKLKTKYKKGEVLMHKYSIDDFWGEVQRDIENKDSLAFGIDSHLLVTNIMELFLKLNGEFLRQPNEIKRVLKRLDRKFSDQIENFYRASNIQNKKQILSNLVEYIYKKSKGPLPKKWFL
;
A
#
# COMPACT_ATOMS: atom_id res chain seq x y z
N MET A 1 -1.19 11.36 12.25
CA MET A 1 -1.90 12.55 12.76
C MET A 1 -1.95 12.58 14.30
N LEU A 2 -2.58 11.60 14.96
CA LEU A 2 -2.76 11.63 16.42
C LEU A 2 -1.46 11.71 17.22
N ALA A 3 -0.43 10.93 16.88
CA ALA A 3 0.81 10.86 17.66
C ALA A 3 1.67 12.15 17.66
N TYR A 4 1.58 12.97 16.61
CA TYR A 4 2.48 14.11 16.40
C TYR A 4 1.75 15.44 16.11
N GLY A 5 0.42 15.46 16.13
CA GLY A 5 -0.36 16.67 15.91
C GLY A 5 -0.09 17.71 17.00
N LYS A 6 -0.05 18.99 16.62
CA LYS A 6 0.02 20.08 17.60
C LYS A 6 -1.34 20.22 18.29
N ILE A 7 -1.38 20.09 19.61
CA ILE A 7 -2.60 20.35 20.39
C ILE A 7 -2.77 21.88 20.47
N LEU A 8 -3.82 22.40 19.83
CA LEU A 8 -4.14 23.83 19.85
C LEU A 8 -5.02 24.21 21.04
N PHE A 9 -5.89 23.31 21.46
CA PHE A 9 -6.78 23.48 22.60
C PHE A 9 -7.12 22.11 23.19
N GLN A 10 -7.20 22.03 24.52
CA GLN A 10 -7.77 20.87 25.21
C GLN A 10 -8.40 21.30 26.54
N ARG A 11 -9.55 20.69 26.87
CA ARG A 11 -10.07 20.70 28.24
C ARG A 11 -9.68 19.39 28.90
N ARG A 12 -8.94 19.46 30.02
CA ARG A 12 -8.26 18.32 30.68
C ARG A 12 -7.15 17.70 29.80
N LYS A 13 -6.41 16.72 30.33
CA LYS A 13 -5.23 16.10 29.68
C LYS A 13 -5.56 14.88 28.78
N TYR A 14 -6.75 14.82 28.21
CA TYR A 14 -7.17 13.65 27.43
C TYR A 14 -6.41 13.52 26.11
N LEU A 15 -6.13 14.63 25.41
CA LEU A 15 -5.40 14.58 24.13
C LEU A 15 -3.95 14.15 24.36
N GLU A 16 -3.28 14.65 25.39
CA GLU A 16 -1.94 14.18 25.80
C GLU A 16 -1.91 12.67 26.07
N LYS A 17 -2.92 12.15 26.77
CA LYS A 17 -3.04 10.70 27.02
C LYS A 17 -3.19 9.91 25.71
N ILE A 18 -4.03 10.38 24.79
CA ILE A 18 -4.20 9.76 23.47
C ILE A 18 -2.90 9.82 22.67
N GLN A 19 -2.18 10.95 22.69
CA GLN A 19 -0.88 11.08 22.02
C GLN A 19 0.15 10.10 22.57
N SER A 20 0.21 9.93 23.90
CA SER A 20 1.11 8.99 24.55
C SER A 20 0.84 7.54 24.13
N ILE A 21 -0.44 7.14 24.12
CA ILE A 21 -0.87 5.82 23.64
C ILE A 21 -0.51 5.65 22.16
N ALA A 22 -0.81 6.63 21.32
CA ALA A 22 -0.52 6.58 19.90
C ALA A 22 0.99 6.45 19.62
N LYS A 23 1.84 7.23 20.30
CA LYS A 23 3.32 7.13 20.18
C LYS A 23 3.83 5.75 20.61
N SER A 24 3.23 5.17 21.65
CA SER A 24 3.58 3.82 22.10
C SER A 24 3.18 2.78 21.06
N ASN A 25 1.99 2.91 20.47
CA ASN A 25 1.51 2.02 19.42
C ASN A 25 2.37 2.05 18.15
N LEU A 26 2.92 3.21 17.77
CA LEU A 26 3.81 3.33 16.61
C LEU A 26 5.13 2.55 16.75
N LYS A 27 5.52 2.16 17.97
CA LYS A 27 6.69 1.30 18.23
C LYS A 27 6.36 -0.18 18.09
N LEU A 28 5.08 -0.55 18.13
CA LEU A 28 4.63 -1.93 18.01
C LEU A 28 4.59 -2.34 16.54
N LYS A 29 4.88 -3.61 16.29
CA LYS A 29 4.67 -4.19 14.96
C LYS A 29 3.18 -4.17 14.63
N THR A 30 2.86 -3.76 13.41
CA THR A 30 1.51 -3.86 12.87
C THR A 30 1.07 -5.32 12.88
N LYS A 31 -0.06 -5.59 13.54
CA LYS A 31 -0.73 -6.89 13.46
C LYS A 31 -1.82 -6.78 12.41
N TYR A 32 -2.06 -7.86 11.68
CA TYR A 32 -3.12 -7.94 10.68
C TYR A 32 -3.90 -9.24 10.83
N LYS A 33 -5.18 -9.19 10.48
CA LYS A 33 -6.05 -10.36 10.37
C LYS A 33 -5.99 -10.94 8.95
N LYS A 34 -6.32 -12.23 8.82
CA LYS A 34 -6.43 -12.88 7.50
C LYS A 34 -7.42 -12.16 6.57
N GLY A 35 -8.53 -11.64 7.12
CA GLY A 35 -9.51 -10.87 6.36
C GLY A 35 -8.96 -9.57 5.77
N GLU A 36 -8.03 -8.89 6.45
CA GLU A 36 -7.41 -7.66 5.91
C GLU A 36 -6.49 -7.97 4.73
N VAL A 37 -5.72 -9.06 4.81
CA VAL A 37 -4.89 -9.52 3.68
C VAL A 37 -5.78 -9.85 2.48
N LEU A 38 -6.92 -10.50 2.74
CA LEU A 38 -7.88 -10.86 1.71
C LEU A 38 -8.51 -9.62 1.04
N MET A 39 -8.87 -8.60 1.83
CA MET A 39 -9.36 -7.32 1.35
C MET A 39 -8.35 -6.63 0.42
N HIS A 40 -7.07 -6.56 0.81
CA HIS A 40 -6.06 -5.98 -0.07
C HIS A 40 -5.88 -6.79 -1.36
N LYS A 41 -5.92 -8.13 -1.29
CA LYS A 41 -5.85 -8.97 -2.50
C LYS A 41 -7.01 -8.69 -3.45
N TYR A 42 -8.21 -8.49 -2.92
CA TYR A 42 -9.37 -8.11 -3.72
C TYR A 42 -9.17 -6.78 -4.42
N SER A 43 -8.77 -5.74 -3.69
CA SER A 43 -8.51 -4.42 -4.28
C SER A 43 -7.39 -4.48 -5.32
N ILE A 44 -6.34 -5.27 -5.09
CA ILE A 44 -5.25 -5.46 -6.05
C ILE A 44 -5.75 -6.13 -7.33
N ASP A 45 -6.58 -7.17 -7.21
CA ASP A 45 -7.14 -7.88 -8.36
C ASP A 45 -8.07 -6.98 -9.19
N ASP A 46 -8.94 -6.23 -8.52
CA ASP A 46 -9.90 -5.31 -9.12
C ASP A 46 -9.20 -4.17 -9.88
N PHE A 47 -8.31 -3.43 -9.21
CA PHE A 47 -7.55 -2.35 -9.86
C PHE A 47 -6.58 -2.85 -10.93
N TRP A 48 -6.07 -4.08 -10.82
CA TRP A 48 -5.27 -4.65 -11.91
C TRP A 48 -6.12 -4.91 -13.15
N GLY A 49 -7.36 -5.37 -12.98
CA GLY A 49 -8.33 -5.48 -14.07
C GLY A 49 -8.69 -4.13 -14.70
N GLU A 50 -8.91 -3.09 -13.90
CA GLU A 50 -9.18 -1.73 -14.41
C GLU A 50 -7.99 -1.19 -15.21
N VAL A 51 -6.78 -1.26 -14.66
CA VAL A 51 -5.55 -0.83 -15.36
C VAL A 51 -5.40 -1.50 -16.73
N GLN A 52 -5.80 -2.77 -16.86
CA GLN A 52 -5.76 -3.47 -18.15
C GLN A 52 -6.81 -2.91 -19.12
N ARG A 53 -8.05 -2.70 -18.65
CA ARG A 53 -9.14 -2.09 -19.44
C ARG A 53 -8.81 -0.67 -19.89
N ASP A 54 -8.21 0.14 -19.02
CA ASP A 54 -7.84 1.52 -19.35
C ASP A 54 -6.87 1.58 -20.52
N ILE A 55 -5.90 0.66 -20.55
CA ILE A 55 -4.93 0.57 -21.65
C ILE A 55 -5.62 0.16 -22.96
N GLU A 56 -6.54 -0.79 -22.90
CA GLU A 56 -7.33 -1.25 -24.05
C GLU A 56 -8.20 -0.12 -24.61
N ASN A 57 -8.83 0.65 -23.72
CA ASN A 57 -9.68 1.79 -24.05
C ASN A 57 -8.88 3.07 -24.36
N LYS A 58 -7.55 3.07 -24.19
CA LYS A 58 -6.66 4.23 -24.30
C LYS A 58 -7.04 5.38 -23.37
N ASP A 59 -7.64 5.08 -22.22
CA ASP A 59 -7.98 6.07 -21.20
C ASP A 59 -6.78 6.30 -20.27
N SER A 60 -5.97 7.30 -20.62
CA SER A 60 -4.76 7.63 -19.88
C SER A 60 -5.03 8.31 -18.52
N LEU A 61 -6.21 8.91 -18.34
CA LEU A 61 -6.60 9.51 -17.06
C LEU A 61 -7.01 8.44 -16.05
N ALA A 62 -7.92 7.54 -16.47
CA ALA A 62 -8.33 6.38 -15.66
C ALA A 62 -7.10 5.54 -15.29
N PHE A 63 -6.26 5.22 -16.28
CA PHE A 63 -5.01 4.51 -16.05
C PHE A 63 -4.14 5.19 -14.97
N GLY A 64 -4.03 6.52 -15.00
CA GLY A 64 -3.25 7.27 -14.01
C GLY A 64 -3.77 7.11 -12.57
N ILE A 65 -5.09 7.09 -12.42
CA ILE A 65 -5.77 6.95 -11.12
C ILE A 65 -5.69 5.50 -10.64
N ASP A 66 -6.13 4.55 -11.47
CA ASP A 66 -6.24 3.14 -11.08
C ASP A 66 -4.87 2.51 -10.85
N SER A 67 -3.85 2.88 -11.64
CA SER A 67 -2.48 2.44 -11.37
C SER A 67 -1.91 2.98 -10.05
N HIS A 68 -2.28 4.19 -9.65
CA HIS A 68 -1.88 4.73 -8.35
C HIS A 68 -2.57 4.02 -7.18
N LEU A 69 -3.87 3.72 -7.32
CA LEU A 69 -4.64 2.96 -6.33
C LEU A 69 -4.12 1.53 -6.18
N LEU A 70 -3.78 0.88 -7.31
CA LEU A 70 -3.13 -0.42 -7.34
C LEU A 70 -1.81 -0.41 -6.56
N VAL A 71 -0.89 0.51 -6.90
CA VAL A 71 0.42 0.62 -6.25
C VAL A 71 0.28 0.89 -4.75
N THR A 72 -0.69 1.72 -4.35
CA THR A 72 -0.96 2.02 -2.95
C THR A 72 -1.41 0.77 -2.19
N ASN A 73 -2.34 0.00 -2.74
CA ASN A 73 -2.79 -1.26 -2.13
C ASN A 73 -1.66 -2.30 -2.01
N ILE A 74 -0.80 -2.39 -3.04
CA ILE A 74 0.38 -3.26 -3.02
C ILE A 74 1.34 -2.85 -1.90
N MET A 75 1.63 -1.54 -1.76
CA MET A 75 2.50 -1.03 -0.70
C MET A 75 1.92 -1.25 0.70
N GLU A 76 0.62 -1.01 0.88
CA GLU A 76 -0.04 -1.22 2.17
C GLU A 76 0.00 -2.69 2.58
N LEU A 77 -0.32 -3.61 1.67
CA LEU A 77 -0.22 -5.04 1.94
C LEU A 77 1.23 -5.44 2.26
N PHE A 78 2.20 -4.95 1.48
CA PHE A 78 3.61 -5.23 1.71
C PHE A 78 4.04 -4.77 3.12
N LEU A 79 3.69 -3.55 3.52
CA LEU A 79 4.02 -3.02 4.84
C LEU A 79 3.36 -3.84 5.95
N LYS A 80 2.06 -4.18 5.81
CA LYS A 80 1.35 -5.02 6.78
C LYS A 80 2.03 -6.37 6.97
N LEU A 81 2.38 -7.05 5.87
CA LEU A 81 3.07 -8.36 5.92
C LEU A 81 4.41 -8.28 6.66
N ASN A 82 5.08 -7.12 6.64
CA ASN A 82 6.34 -6.86 7.32
C ASN A 82 6.18 -6.24 8.73
N GLY A 83 4.95 -6.12 9.23
CA GLY A 83 4.68 -5.53 10.55
C GLY A 83 4.90 -4.03 10.62
N GLU A 84 4.82 -3.33 9.49
CA GLU A 84 4.93 -1.88 9.37
C GLU A 84 3.59 -1.27 8.96
N PHE A 85 3.49 0.05 9.02
CA PHE A 85 2.31 0.81 8.61
C PHE A 85 2.67 1.85 7.55
N LEU A 86 1.68 2.31 6.80
CA LEU A 86 1.86 3.35 5.79
C LEU A 86 2.26 4.66 6.47
N ARG A 87 3.52 5.07 6.27
CA ARG A 87 4.05 6.33 6.77
C ARG A 87 3.75 7.48 5.83
N GLN A 88 4.13 8.68 6.25
CA GLN A 88 4.04 9.86 5.38
C GLN A 88 4.87 9.65 4.09
N PRO A 89 4.47 10.26 2.95
CA PRO A 89 5.13 10.05 1.67
C PRO A 89 6.65 10.34 1.67
N ASN A 90 7.11 11.31 2.46
CA ASN A 90 8.53 11.64 2.60
C ASN A 90 9.34 10.56 3.35
N GLU A 91 8.70 9.72 4.16
CA GLU A 91 9.35 8.65 4.93
C GLU A 91 9.26 7.28 4.25
N ILE A 92 8.23 7.06 3.42
CA ILE A 92 7.87 5.72 2.94
C ILE A 92 8.98 5.08 2.13
N LYS A 93 9.67 5.83 1.27
CA LYS A 93 10.77 5.33 0.44
C LYS A 93 11.89 4.72 1.30
N ARG A 94 12.25 5.39 2.41
CA ARG A 94 13.28 4.91 3.34
C ARG A 94 12.87 3.60 4.01
N VAL A 95 11.59 3.49 4.39
CA VAL A 95 11.03 2.28 5.00
C VAL A 95 11.02 1.13 4.00
N LEU A 96 10.49 1.34 2.79
CA LEU A 96 10.45 0.32 1.75
C LEU A 96 11.86 -0.20 1.41
N LYS A 97 12.82 0.71 1.21
CA LYS A 97 14.21 0.34 0.90
C LYS A 97 14.88 -0.49 1.99
N ARG A 98 14.55 -0.25 3.26
CA ARG A 98 15.04 -1.04 4.40
C ARG A 98 14.45 -2.45 4.42
N LEU A 99 13.18 -2.60 4.04
CA LEU A 99 12.48 -3.88 4.07
C LEU A 99 12.81 -4.74 2.85
N ASP A 100 12.75 -4.15 1.65
CA ASP A 100 13.12 -4.80 0.40
C ASP A 100 13.50 -3.72 -0.62
N ARG A 101 14.81 -3.62 -0.90
CA ARG A 101 15.35 -2.64 -1.86
C ARG A 101 14.82 -2.86 -3.27
N LYS A 102 14.70 -4.11 -3.73
CA LYS A 102 14.23 -4.41 -5.09
C LYS A 102 12.77 -4.00 -5.27
N PHE A 103 11.94 -4.26 -4.25
CA PHE A 103 10.56 -3.79 -4.23
C PHE A 103 10.50 -2.25 -4.26
N SER A 104 11.28 -1.57 -3.41
CA SER A 104 11.36 -0.10 -3.40
C SER A 104 11.78 0.48 -4.76
N ASP A 105 12.75 -0.14 -5.42
CA ASP A 105 13.24 0.30 -6.72
C ASP A 105 12.17 0.11 -7.82
N GLN A 106 11.35 -0.95 -7.75
CA GLN A 106 10.22 -1.14 -8.67
C GLN A 106 9.14 -0.07 -8.49
N ILE A 107 8.80 0.29 -7.25
CA ILE A 107 7.85 1.38 -6.97
C ILE A 107 8.38 2.71 -7.54
N GLU A 108 9.67 3.00 -7.32
CA GLU A 108 10.29 4.21 -7.87
C GLU A 108 10.30 4.21 -9.40
N ASN A 109 10.63 3.08 -10.03
CA ASN A 109 10.62 2.95 -11.48
C ASN A 109 9.22 3.14 -12.07
N PHE A 110 8.16 2.69 -11.39
CA PHE A 110 6.78 2.94 -11.83
C PHE A 110 6.48 4.43 -11.93
N TYR A 111 6.84 5.22 -10.91
CA TYR A 111 6.59 6.67 -10.91
C TYR A 111 7.49 7.42 -11.90
N ARG A 112 8.70 6.92 -12.17
CA ARG A 112 9.64 7.52 -13.14
C ARG A 112 9.34 7.17 -14.60
N ALA A 113 8.70 6.04 -14.86
CA ALA A 113 8.40 5.61 -16.22
C ALA A 113 7.47 6.62 -16.91
N SER A 114 7.81 7.05 -18.12
CA SER A 114 7.01 7.96 -18.96
C SER A 114 6.06 7.22 -19.91
N ASN A 115 6.34 5.96 -20.23
CA ASN A 115 5.55 5.14 -21.14
C ASN A 115 4.60 4.21 -20.37
N ILE A 116 3.32 4.19 -20.76
CA ILE A 116 2.26 3.33 -20.24
C ILE A 116 2.63 1.84 -20.32
N GLN A 117 3.24 1.39 -21.41
CA GLN A 117 3.61 -0.02 -21.56
C GLN A 117 4.69 -0.44 -20.56
N ASN A 118 5.67 0.45 -20.30
CA ASN A 118 6.68 0.21 -19.27
C ASN A 118 6.05 0.21 -17.87
N LYS A 119 5.13 1.14 -17.60
CA LYS A 119 4.36 1.15 -16.35
C LYS A 119 3.57 -0.16 -16.17
N LYS A 120 2.86 -0.62 -17.20
CA LYS A 120 2.13 -1.90 -17.20
C LYS A 120 3.03 -3.07 -16.82
N GLN A 121 4.22 -3.16 -17.43
CA GLN A 121 5.18 -4.22 -17.11
C GLN A 121 5.65 -4.16 -15.64
N ILE A 122 5.93 -2.95 -15.14
CA ILE A 122 6.33 -2.76 -13.74
C ILE A 122 5.18 -3.14 -12.79
N LEU A 123 3.95 -2.73 -13.09
CA LEU A 123 2.76 -3.08 -12.30
C LEU A 123 2.54 -4.60 -12.26
N SER A 124 2.65 -5.28 -13.40
CA SER A 124 2.56 -6.75 -13.47
C SER A 124 3.58 -7.42 -12.56
N ASN A 125 4.84 -6.95 -12.58
CA ASN A 125 5.89 -7.46 -11.70
C ASN A 125 5.56 -7.23 -10.21
N LEU A 126 5.01 -6.07 -9.87
CA LEU A 126 4.60 -5.73 -8.50
C LEU A 126 3.43 -6.61 -8.02
N VAL A 127 2.43 -6.84 -8.86
CA VAL A 127 1.29 -7.74 -8.58
C VAL A 127 1.77 -9.16 -8.33
N GLU A 128 2.62 -9.70 -9.21
CA GLU A 128 3.20 -11.03 -9.01
C GLU A 128 4.00 -11.13 -7.72
N TYR A 129 4.82 -10.11 -7.45
CA TYR A 129 5.65 -10.06 -6.26
C TYR A 129 4.79 -10.12 -4.99
N ILE A 130 3.74 -9.29 -4.90
CA ILE A 130 2.92 -9.23 -3.70
C ILE A 130 2.07 -10.49 -3.51
N TYR A 131 1.59 -11.12 -4.59
CA TYR A 131 0.93 -12.42 -4.49
C TYR A 131 1.88 -13.50 -4.00
N LYS A 132 3.13 -13.55 -4.48
CA LYS A 132 4.14 -14.48 -3.95
C LYS A 132 4.38 -14.25 -2.45
N LYS A 133 4.47 -12.99 -2.00
CA LYS A 133 4.66 -12.65 -0.58
C LYS A 133 3.45 -12.93 0.31
N SER A 134 2.24 -12.84 -0.25
CA SER A 134 0.98 -13.00 0.49
C SER A 134 0.38 -14.40 0.41
N LYS A 135 1.19 -15.41 0.03
CA LYS A 135 0.79 -16.83 -0.11
C LYS A 135 -0.21 -17.10 -1.24
N GLY A 136 0.02 -16.46 -2.40
CA GLY A 136 -0.74 -16.65 -3.63
C GLY A 136 -1.82 -15.58 -3.88
N PRO A 137 -2.54 -15.67 -5.01
CA PRO A 137 -3.61 -14.74 -5.37
C PRO A 137 -4.87 -14.96 -4.51
N LEU A 138 -6.01 -14.40 -4.94
CA LEU A 138 -7.31 -14.66 -4.36
C LEU A 138 -7.66 -16.17 -4.40
N PRO A 139 -8.42 -16.67 -3.41
CA PRO A 139 -8.88 -18.05 -3.42
C PRO A 139 -9.85 -18.27 -4.58
N LYS A 140 -9.74 -19.42 -5.26
CA LYS A 140 -10.65 -19.80 -6.36
C LYS A 140 -12.10 -20.06 -5.91
N LYS A 141 -12.31 -20.30 -4.61
CA LYS A 141 -13.62 -20.54 -4.00
C LYS A 141 -13.71 -19.78 -2.67
N TRP A 142 -14.85 -19.13 -2.46
CA TRP A 142 -15.20 -18.49 -1.20
C TRP A 142 -15.87 -19.51 -0.31
N PHE A 143 -15.27 -19.81 0.84
CA PHE A 143 -15.95 -20.57 1.88
C PHE A 143 -16.71 -19.55 2.72
N LEU A 144 -18.04 -19.55 2.56
CA LEU A 144 -18.98 -18.77 3.38
C LEU A 144 -19.18 -19.46 4.73
#